data_AF-Q16V46-F1
#
_entry.id   AF-Q16V46-F1
#
_cell.length_a   1.000
_cell.length_b   1.000
_cell.length_c   1.000
_cell.angle_alpha   90.00
_cell.angle_beta   90.00
_cell.angle_gamma   90.00
#
_symmetry.space_group_name_H-M   'P 1'
#
loop_
_entity.id
_entity.type
_entity.pdbx_description
1 polymer ?
#
loop_
_entity_poly.entity_id
_entity_poly.type
_entity_poly.pdbx_seq_one_letter_code
_entity_poly.pdbx_strand_id
1 'polypeptide(L)'
;MEIGVGLYASGSIGRGFDARQLALDRGLVLLMVVSCLGLTVSIPDYCDPLLCKTDHLHIGCNATDDFGAACPPNTEVIPMDDKLRGMILDLHNSLRSELANGTMEGFASAERMAVLEWNDELAKLAEYNTRTCLYSHDECRATEQYRHAGQNIARKSKPNNITVEVTRAIQDLTNKWWQEYVDTNQTVVDSYRKVGE
;
A
#
# COMPACT_ATOMS: atom_id res chain seq x y z
N MET A 1 -15.57 -1.51 10.57
CA MET A 1 -14.67 -1.84 9.46
C MET A 1 -13.49 -0.89 9.52
N GLU A 2 -12.27 -1.43 9.54
CA GLU A 2 -11.02 -0.68 9.46
C GLU A 2 -10.31 -1.04 8.16
N ILE A 3 -9.67 -0.06 7.52
CA ILE A 3 -8.89 -0.28 6.31
C ILE A 3 -7.48 0.25 6.56
N GLY A 4 -6.50 -0.62 6.35
CA GLY A 4 -5.13 -0.25 6.03
C GLY A 4 -4.86 -0.56 4.57
N VAL A 5 -4.14 0.30 3.87
CA VAL A 5 -3.84 0.13 2.44
C VAL A 5 -2.33 0.10 2.24
N GLY A 6 -1.83 -0.91 1.53
CA GLY A 6 -0.44 -1.01 1.08
C GLY A 6 -0.29 -0.62 -0.38
N LEU A 7 0.20 0.59 -0.65
CA LEU A 7 0.45 1.11 -2.00
C LEU A 7 1.90 1.56 -2.13
N TYR A 8 2.46 1.45 -3.33
CA TYR A 8 3.78 2.01 -3.62
C TYR A 8 3.78 2.76 -4.96
N ALA A 9 4.65 3.76 -5.10
CA ALA A 9 4.82 4.48 -6.35
C ALA A 9 5.82 3.76 -7.25
N SER A 10 5.41 3.42 -8.47
CA SER A 10 6.29 2.78 -9.45
C SER A 10 7.10 3.85 -10.19
N GLY A 11 8.42 3.85 -9.96
CA GLY A 11 9.38 4.67 -10.70
C GLY A 11 10.11 3.81 -11.71
N SER A 12 9.82 3.98 -13.00
CA SER A 12 10.50 3.26 -14.08
C SER A 12 11.98 3.66 -14.17
N ILE A 13 12.87 2.85 -13.59
CA ILE A 13 14.27 2.75 -14.06
C ILE A 13 14.23 1.80 -15.25
N GLY A 14 14.00 2.36 -16.44
CA GLY A 14 14.03 1.60 -17.69
C GLY A 14 15.43 1.02 -17.94
N ARG A 15 15.59 -0.29 -17.78
CA ARG A 15 16.57 -1.04 -18.58
C ARG A 15 15.85 -1.48 -19.84
N GLY A 16 16.08 -0.75 -20.93
CA GLY A 16 15.62 -1.16 -22.26
C GLY A 16 16.17 -2.54 -22.61
N PHE A 17 15.28 -3.51 -22.81
CA PHE A 17 15.61 -4.73 -23.53
C PHE A 17 15.57 -4.41 -25.02
N ASP A 18 16.74 -4.31 -25.64
CA ASP A 18 16.88 -4.15 -27.09
C ASP A 18 16.53 -5.47 -27.79
N ALA A 19 15.38 -5.49 -28.48
CA ALA A 19 14.83 -6.65 -29.18
C ALA A 19 15.45 -6.84 -30.58
N ARG A 20 16.78 -6.83 -30.68
CA ARG A 20 17.50 -6.96 -31.97
C ARG A 20 18.61 -8.01 -31.95
N GLN A 21 18.33 -9.25 -31.56
CA GLN A 21 19.24 -10.36 -31.91
C GLN A 21 18.54 -11.73 -31.92
N LEU A 22 17.56 -11.92 -32.81
CA LEU A 22 17.07 -13.27 -33.16
C LEU A 22 17.13 -13.44 -34.68
N ALA A 23 18.34 -13.61 -35.19
CA ALA A 23 18.57 -14.21 -36.49
C ALA A 23 18.64 -15.73 -36.31
N LEU A 24 17.74 -16.39 -37.04
CA LEU A 24 17.54 -17.83 -37.17
C LEU A 24 18.83 -18.53 -37.64
N ASP A 25 19.26 -19.61 -36.97
CA ASP A 25 20.04 -20.65 -37.65
C ASP A 25 19.65 -22.05 -37.20
N ARG A 26 19.45 -22.90 -38.21
CA ARG A 26 18.83 -24.23 -38.11
C ARG A 26 19.86 -25.25 -37.68
N GLY A 27 19.60 -25.95 -36.58
CA GLY A 27 20.18 -27.27 -36.32
C GLY A 27 21.10 -27.37 -35.10
N LEU A 28 20.49 -27.37 -33.91
CA LEU A 28 20.86 -28.25 -32.79
C LEU A 28 19.79 -28.05 -31.71
N VAL A 29 18.99 -29.07 -31.41
CA VAL A 29 18.08 -29.04 -30.24
C VAL A 29 18.98 -29.19 -29.01
N LEU A 30 19.50 -28.06 -28.53
CA LEU A 30 20.19 -27.99 -27.25
C LEU A 30 19.11 -28.13 -26.17
N LEU A 31 19.16 -29.23 -25.42
CA LEU A 31 18.38 -29.42 -24.20
C LEU A 31 18.63 -28.21 -23.29
N MET A 32 17.72 -27.22 -23.29
CA MET A 32 17.65 -26.24 -22.22
C MET A 32 17.17 -27.01 -21.00
N VAL A 33 18.11 -27.58 -20.25
CA VAL A 33 17.87 -27.99 -18.87
C VAL A 33 17.51 -26.70 -18.15
N VAL A 34 16.21 -26.46 -18.02
CA VAL A 34 15.67 -25.39 -17.17
C VAL A 34 16.07 -25.81 -15.76
N SER A 35 17.26 -25.39 -15.36
CA SER A 35 17.71 -25.44 -13.98
C SER A 35 16.82 -24.46 -13.24
N CYS A 36 15.68 -24.97 -12.78
CA CYS A 36 14.82 -24.30 -11.83
C CYS A 36 15.60 -24.26 -10.51
N LEU A 37 16.58 -23.35 -10.45
CA LEU A 37 17.10 -22.86 -9.18
C LEU A 37 15.88 -22.25 -8.50
N GLY A 38 15.29 -23.03 -7.59
CA GLY A 38 14.15 -22.59 -6.81
C GLY A 38 14.48 -21.22 -6.25
N LEU A 39 13.70 -20.21 -6.62
CA LEU A 39 13.70 -18.96 -5.89
C LEU A 39 13.26 -19.33 -4.49
N THR A 40 14.21 -19.44 -3.57
CA THR A 40 13.90 -19.48 -2.15
C THR A 40 13.32 -18.10 -1.86
N VAL A 41 12.00 -17.99 -1.80
CA VAL A 41 11.33 -16.81 -1.28
C VAL A 41 11.74 -16.75 0.20
N SER A 42 12.72 -15.90 0.51
CA SER A 42 13.06 -15.62 1.89
C SER A 42 11.87 -14.93 2.51
N ILE A 43 11.29 -15.53 3.56
CA ILE A 43 10.29 -14.84 4.37
C ILE A 43 11.02 -13.67 5.05
N PRO A 44 10.53 -12.42 4.94
CA PRO A 44 11.17 -11.29 5.61
C PRO A 44 11.19 -11.52 7.14
N ASP A 45 12.37 -11.38 7.75
CA ASP A 45 12.47 -11.36 9.22
C ASP A 45 12.11 -9.97 9.73
N TYR A 46 10.83 -9.77 10.02
CA TYR A 46 10.32 -8.52 10.56
C TYR A 46 10.81 -8.20 11.98
N CYS A 47 11.48 -9.13 12.66
CA CYS A 47 12.08 -8.90 13.96
C CYS A 47 13.53 -8.38 13.87
N ASP A 48 14.08 -8.19 12.68
CA ASP A 48 15.40 -7.59 12.50
C ASP A 48 15.42 -6.15 13.08
N PRO A 49 16.28 -5.87 14.08
CA PRO A 49 16.37 -4.56 14.70
C PRO A 49 16.82 -3.45 13.74
N LEU A 50 17.32 -3.77 12.54
CA LEU A 50 17.69 -2.79 11.51
C LEU A 50 16.48 -2.26 10.74
N LEU A 51 15.30 -2.87 10.85
CA LEU A 51 14.09 -2.38 10.18
C LEU A 51 13.53 -1.12 10.85
N CYS A 52 13.62 -1.06 12.17
CA CYS A 52 12.97 -0.05 12.99
C CYS A 52 13.97 0.78 13.78
N LYS A 53 13.51 1.93 14.28
CA LYS A 53 14.26 2.66 15.30
C LYS A 53 14.33 1.82 16.57
N THR A 54 15.34 2.09 17.40
CA THR A 54 15.45 1.50 18.75
C THR A 54 14.15 1.69 19.51
N ASP A 55 13.75 0.65 20.25
CA ASP A 55 12.53 0.60 21.07
C ASP A 55 11.19 0.70 20.32
N HIS A 56 11.17 0.59 18.99
CA HIS A 56 9.93 0.51 18.21
C HIS A 56 9.64 -0.94 17.81
N LEU A 57 8.40 -1.38 18.04
CA LEU A 57 7.93 -2.71 17.66
C LEU A 57 7.50 -2.74 16.19
N HIS A 58 8.08 -3.65 15.41
CA HIS A 58 7.62 -3.89 14.04
C HIS A 58 6.29 -4.65 14.04
N ILE A 59 5.28 -4.17 13.30
CA ILE A 59 3.93 -4.76 13.27
C ILE A 59 3.90 -6.21 12.77
N GLY A 60 4.86 -6.59 11.92
CA GLY A 60 5.04 -7.95 11.41
C GLY A 60 5.92 -8.86 12.28
N CYS A 61 6.62 -8.36 13.31
CA CYS A 61 7.48 -9.21 14.14
C CYS A 61 6.61 -10.11 15.04
N ASN A 62 6.78 -11.43 14.93
CA ASN A 62 5.95 -12.44 15.61
C ASN A 62 4.44 -12.30 15.37
N ALA A 63 4.03 -11.60 14.31
CA ALA A 63 2.63 -11.44 13.98
C ALA A 63 2.02 -12.78 13.52
N THR A 64 0.84 -13.10 14.03
CA THR A 64 0.05 -14.24 13.58
C THR A 64 -1.21 -13.76 12.85
N ASP A 65 -1.94 -14.67 12.24
CA ASP A 65 -3.27 -14.39 11.67
C ASP A 65 -4.38 -14.38 12.74
N ASP A 66 -4.04 -14.41 14.02
CA ASP A 66 -5.02 -14.28 15.10
C ASP A 66 -5.44 -12.82 15.30
N PHE A 67 -6.63 -12.63 15.87
CA PHE A 67 -7.11 -11.31 16.24
C PHE A 67 -6.58 -10.89 17.61
N GLY A 68 -6.20 -9.62 17.74
CA GLY A 68 -5.78 -9.02 18.99
C GLY A 68 -6.92 -8.98 20.02
N ALA A 69 -6.55 -8.88 21.30
CA ALA A 69 -7.52 -8.89 22.42
C ALA A 69 -8.55 -7.74 22.39
N ALA A 70 -8.28 -6.66 21.64
CA ALA A 70 -9.21 -5.54 21.47
C ALA A 70 -10.29 -5.79 20.41
N CYS A 71 -10.19 -6.88 19.63
CA CYS A 71 -11.17 -7.21 18.61
C CYS A 71 -12.48 -7.73 19.22
N PRO A 72 -13.64 -7.26 18.75
CA PRO A 72 -14.93 -7.83 19.16
C PRO A 72 -15.09 -9.30 18.77
N PRO A 73 -16.00 -10.04 19.43
CA PRO A 73 -16.42 -11.36 18.96
C PRO A 73 -16.95 -11.33 17.52
N ASN A 74 -16.74 -12.40 16.77
CA ASN A 74 -17.12 -12.53 15.35
C ASN A 74 -16.46 -11.48 14.43
N THR A 75 -15.24 -11.06 14.77
CA THR A 75 -14.42 -10.27 13.85
C THR A 75 -14.02 -11.13 12.65
N GLU A 76 -14.09 -10.55 11.46
CA GLU A 76 -13.74 -11.20 10.20
C GLU A 76 -12.80 -10.28 9.42
N VAL A 77 -11.84 -10.88 8.72
CA VAL A 77 -11.05 -10.15 7.72
C VAL A 77 -11.80 -10.21 6.39
N ILE A 78 -11.99 -9.05 5.77
CA ILE A 78 -12.51 -8.97 4.40
C ILE A 78 -11.34 -9.28 3.46
N PRO A 79 -11.40 -10.37 2.68
CA PRO A 79 -10.32 -10.70 1.75
C PRO A 79 -10.11 -9.57 0.75
N MET A 80 -8.88 -9.11 0.62
CA MET A 80 -8.51 -8.07 -0.32
C MET A 80 -8.32 -8.69 -1.72
N ASP A 81 -9.42 -9.04 -2.38
CA ASP A 81 -9.41 -9.64 -3.71
C ASP A 81 -8.97 -8.66 -4.81
N ASP A 82 -8.78 -9.14 -6.04
CA ASP A 82 -8.30 -8.31 -7.16
C ASP A 82 -9.26 -7.16 -7.50
N LYS A 83 -10.56 -7.34 -7.24
CA LYS A 83 -11.58 -6.31 -7.48
C LYS A 83 -11.42 -5.17 -6.49
N LEU A 84 -11.27 -5.48 -5.20
CA LEU A 84 -11.07 -4.46 -4.17
C LEU A 84 -9.70 -3.78 -4.33
N ARG A 85 -8.64 -4.53 -4.65
CA ARG A 85 -7.30 -3.99 -4.96
C ARG A 85 -7.34 -3.01 -6.13
N GLY A 86 -7.97 -3.41 -7.24
CA GLY A 86 -8.15 -2.55 -8.41
C GLY A 86 -8.93 -1.28 -8.08
N MET A 87 -10.05 -1.39 -7.36
CA MET A 87 -10.85 -0.22 -6.94
C MET A 87 -10.04 0.76 -6.10
N ILE A 88 -9.27 0.27 -5.13
CA ILE A 88 -8.42 1.11 -4.29
C ILE A 88 -7.37 1.84 -5.13
N LEU A 89 -6.68 1.12 -6.03
CA LEU A 89 -5.69 1.71 -6.93
C LEU A 89 -6.30 2.77 -7.83
N ASP A 90 -7.45 2.49 -8.44
CA ASP A 90 -8.13 3.42 -9.34
C ASP A 90 -8.53 4.71 -8.62
N LEU A 91 -9.07 4.60 -7.40
CA LEU A 91 -9.40 5.77 -6.59
C LEU A 91 -8.16 6.62 -6.30
N HIS A 92 -7.07 6.03 -5.80
CA HIS A 92 -5.87 6.78 -5.46
C HIS A 92 -5.20 7.39 -6.70
N ASN A 93 -5.07 6.63 -7.80
CA ASN A 93 -4.43 7.09 -9.02
C ASN A 93 -5.24 8.18 -9.73
N SER A 94 -6.57 8.11 -9.69
CA SER A 94 -7.42 9.16 -10.25
C SER A 94 -7.24 10.49 -9.51
N LEU A 95 -7.26 10.46 -8.17
CA LEU A 95 -7.05 11.66 -7.34
C LEU A 95 -5.64 12.23 -7.50
N ARG A 96 -4.62 11.36 -7.56
CA ARG A 96 -3.23 11.78 -7.86
C ARG A 96 -3.10 12.43 -9.22
N SER A 97 -3.80 11.91 -10.24
CA SER A 97 -3.84 12.49 -11.58
C SER A 97 -4.54 13.85 -11.59
N GLU A 98 -5.59 14.03 -10.78
CA GLU A 98 -6.30 15.31 -10.63
C GLU A 98 -5.43 16.37 -9.96
N LEU A 99 -4.63 16.03 -8.95
CA LEU A 99 -3.66 16.97 -8.40
C LEU A 99 -2.56 17.30 -9.42
N ALA A 100 -2.01 16.26 -10.06
CA ALA A 100 -0.85 16.40 -10.92
C ALA A 100 -1.14 17.23 -12.17
N ASN A 101 -2.36 17.21 -12.70
CA ASN A 101 -2.73 17.97 -13.89
C ASN A 101 -2.85 19.49 -13.64
N GLY A 102 -2.82 19.95 -12.38
CA GLY A 102 -2.92 21.36 -12.02
C GLY A 102 -4.30 21.99 -12.23
N THR A 103 -5.36 21.18 -12.29
CA THR A 103 -6.76 21.66 -12.42
C THR A 103 -7.41 21.97 -11.08
N MET A 104 -6.79 21.54 -9.97
CA MET A 104 -7.26 21.86 -8.62
C MET A 104 -6.91 23.29 -8.26
N GLU A 105 -7.92 24.11 -7.99
CA GLU A 105 -7.73 25.50 -7.56
C GLU A 105 -6.84 25.58 -6.31
N GLY A 106 -5.84 26.46 -6.33
CA GLY A 106 -4.90 26.63 -5.22
C GLY A 106 -3.72 25.66 -5.21
N PHE A 107 -3.64 24.72 -6.17
CA PHE A 107 -2.52 23.79 -6.33
C PHE A 107 -1.88 23.88 -7.72
N ALA A 108 -0.55 23.82 -7.75
CA ALA A 108 0.23 23.74 -8.97
C ALA A 108 0.22 22.30 -9.51
N SER A 109 0.44 22.17 -10.82
CA SER A 109 0.68 20.86 -11.43
C SER A 109 1.95 20.22 -10.88
N ALA A 110 1.97 18.89 -10.84
CA ALA A 110 3.14 18.13 -10.41
C ALA A 110 3.99 17.74 -11.62
N GLU A 111 5.29 18.05 -11.60
CA GLU A 111 6.19 17.67 -12.68
C GLU A 111 6.31 16.14 -12.81
N ARG A 112 6.31 15.42 -11.68
CA ARG A 112 6.51 13.96 -11.63
C ARG A 112 5.66 13.32 -10.54
N MET A 113 4.43 12.95 -10.88
CA MET A 113 3.55 12.16 -10.02
C MET A 113 3.41 10.74 -10.58
N ALA A 114 4.17 9.79 -10.03
CA ALA A 114 4.14 8.39 -10.47
C ALA A 114 2.80 7.70 -10.15
N VAL A 115 2.44 6.72 -10.98
CA VAL A 115 1.29 5.84 -10.76
C VAL A 115 1.60 4.90 -9.59
N LEU A 116 0.63 4.71 -8.71
CA LEU A 116 0.70 3.73 -7.63
C LEU A 116 0.37 2.35 -8.16
N GLU A 117 1.09 1.37 -7.62
CA GLU A 117 0.86 -0.05 -7.83
C GLU A 117 0.61 -0.73 -6.48
N TRP A 118 -0.05 -1.89 -6.53
CA TRP A 118 -0.33 -2.69 -5.35
C TRP A 118 0.94 -3.40 -4.89
N ASN A 119 1.17 -3.46 -3.58
CA ASN A 119 2.26 -4.24 -3.00
C ASN A 119 1.72 -5.20 -1.94
N ASP A 120 1.88 -6.50 -2.16
CA ASP A 120 1.33 -7.53 -1.27
C ASP A 120 2.03 -7.57 0.10
N GLU A 121 3.32 -7.21 0.19
CA GLU A 121 4.05 -7.14 1.45
C GLU A 121 3.50 -6.02 2.35
N LEU A 122 3.37 -4.80 1.80
CA LEU A 122 2.77 -3.66 2.49
C LEU A 122 1.30 -3.93 2.85
N ALA A 123 0.55 -4.61 1.97
CA ALA A 123 -0.83 -5.01 2.25
C ALA A 123 -0.92 -5.98 3.42
N LYS A 124 0.00 -6.96 3.51
CA LYS A 124 0.03 -7.90 4.62
C LYS A 124 0.38 -7.21 5.94
N LEU A 125 1.33 -6.28 5.93
CA LEU A 125 1.66 -5.48 7.13
C LEU A 125 0.49 -4.58 7.55
N ALA A 126 -0.24 -4.01 6.60
CA ALA A 126 -1.46 -3.27 6.88
C ALA A 126 -2.56 -4.16 7.48
N GLU A 127 -2.73 -5.40 6.98
CA GLU A 127 -3.65 -6.38 7.56
C GLU A 127 -3.28 -6.70 9.01
N TYR A 128 -1.99 -6.92 9.33
CA TYR A 128 -1.56 -7.14 10.72
C TYR A 128 -1.94 -5.98 11.64
N ASN A 129 -1.81 -4.73 11.18
CA ASN A 129 -2.30 -3.59 11.97
C ASN A 129 -3.82 -3.67 12.20
N THR A 130 -4.61 -3.97 11.16
CA THR A 130 -6.09 -4.09 11.32
C THR A 130 -6.51 -5.25 12.22
N ARG A 131 -5.73 -6.34 12.29
CA ARG A 131 -5.99 -7.48 13.18
C ARG A 131 -5.83 -7.13 14.66
N THR A 132 -5.21 -5.99 14.99
CA THR A 132 -5.16 -5.50 16.38
C THR A 132 -6.50 -4.90 16.82
N CYS A 133 -7.35 -4.46 15.88
CA CYS A 133 -8.57 -3.67 16.11
C CYS A 133 -8.37 -2.37 16.91
N LEU A 134 -7.12 -1.92 17.03
CA LEU A 134 -6.77 -0.63 17.63
C LEU A 134 -6.75 0.43 16.53
N TYR A 135 -7.55 1.48 16.70
CA TYR A 135 -7.54 2.63 15.78
C TYR A 135 -6.34 3.53 16.06
N SER A 136 -5.16 3.03 15.72
CA SER A 136 -3.88 3.71 15.89
C SER A 136 -2.95 3.35 14.75
N HIS A 137 -1.97 4.22 14.51
CA HIS A 137 -0.80 3.84 13.75
C HIS A 137 0.03 2.83 14.55
N ASP A 138 0.54 1.80 13.88
CA ASP A 138 1.62 0.96 14.42
C ASP A 138 2.95 1.73 14.47
N GLU A 139 3.86 1.29 15.34
CA GLU A 139 5.13 1.97 15.58
C GLU A 139 6.09 1.85 14.40
N CYS A 140 6.08 0.72 13.69
CA CYS A 140 6.97 0.44 12.57
C CYS A 140 6.42 -0.63 11.61
N ARG A 141 6.53 -0.37 10.29
CA ARG A 141 6.11 -1.24 9.17
C ARG A 141 7.11 -1.25 8.01
N ALA A 142 8.37 -1.01 8.34
CA ALA A 142 9.44 -0.89 7.36
C ALA A 142 9.76 -2.25 6.72
N THR A 143 9.77 -2.31 5.39
CA THR A 143 10.27 -3.50 4.66
C THR A 143 11.72 -3.30 4.25
N GLU A 144 12.36 -4.34 3.71
CA GLU A 144 13.70 -4.23 3.09
C GLU A 144 13.73 -3.16 2.00
N GLN A 145 12.71 -3.16 1.15
CA GLN A 145 12.59 -2.22 0.03
C GLN A 145 12.01 -0.86 0.47
N TYR A 146 11.09 -0.84 1.44
CA TYR A 146 10.33 0.35 1.83
C TYR A 146 10.58 0.70 3.31
N ARG A 147 11.80 1.16 3.61
CA ARG A 147 12.25 1.52 4.98
C ARG A 147 11.44 2.65 5.65
N HIS A 148 10.73 3.45 4.87
CA HIS A 148 9.95 4.60 5.33
C HIS A 148 8.49 4.53 4.87
N ALA A 149 7.91 3.33 4.87
CA ALA A 149 6.52 3.13 4.48
C ALA A 149 5.56 3.99 5.36
N GLY A 150 4.79 4.86 4.70
CA GLY A 150 3.74 5.66 5.31
C GLY A 150 2.49 4.82 5.65
N GLN A 151 1.50 5.43 6.27
CA GLN A 151 0.24 4.77 6.58
C GLN A 151 -0.91 5.77 6.65
N ASN A 152 -2.01 5.42 5.97
CA ASN A 152 -3.31 6.01 6.22
C ASN A 152 -4.18 4.96 6.92
N ILE A 153 -4.92 5.38 7.95
CA ILE A 153 -5.89 4.54 8.66
C ILE A 153 -7.26 5.20 8.62
N ALA A 154 -8.31 4.39 8.52
CA ALA A 154 -9.68 4.88 8.58
C ALA A 154 -10.61 3.81 9.15
N ARG A 155 -11.61 4.28 9.89
CA ARG A 155 -12.63 3.43 10.52
C ARG A 155 -14.02 3.90 10.11
N LYS A 156 -14.86 2.94 9.73
CA LYS A 156 -16.29 3.16 9.51
C LYS A 156 -17.12 2.30 10.46
N SER A 157 -18.04 2.96 11.14
CA SER A 157 -19.00 2.35 12.07
C SER A 157 -20.42 2.76 11.67
N LYS A 158 -21.38 1.84 11.81
CA LYS A 158 -22.81 2.11 11.62
C LYS A 158 -23.58 1.63 12.85
N PRO A 159 -24.62 2.37 13.30
CA PRO A 159 -25.52 1.87 14.33
C PRO A 159 -26.39 0.72 13.79
N ASN A 160 -26.80 -0.19 14.69
CA ASN A 160 -27.89 -1.16 14.54
C ASN A 160 -27.76 -2.28 13.47
N ASN A 161 -26.78 -3.18 13.56
CA ASN A 161 -26.67 -4.39 12.72
C ASN A 161 -26.77 -4.15 11.19
N ILE A 162 -26.60 -2.92 10.72
CA ILE A 162 -26.59 -2.61 9.30
C ILE A 162 -25.23 -3.05 8.75
N THR A 163 -25.25 -3.99 7.81
CA THR A 163 -24.05 -4.42 7.10
C THR A 163 -23.42 -3.23 6.38
N VAL A 164 -22.13 -3.02 6.63
CA VAL A 164 -21.35 -2.04 5.88
C VAL A 164 -21.04 -2.64 4.51
N GLU A 165 -21.55 -2.02 3.45
CA GLU A 165 -21.17 -2.40 2.09
C GLU A 165 -19.71 -1.98 1.85
N VAL A 166 -18.88 -2.95 1.47
CA VAL A 166 -17.42 -2.84 1.46
C VAL A 166 -16.94 -1.82 0.44
N THR A 167 -17.46 -1.86 -0.79
CA THR A 167 -16.98 -1.00 -1.88
C THR A 167 -17.28 0.48 -1.62
N ARG A 168 -18.49 0.79 -1.17
CA ARG A 168 -18.89 2.12 -0.69
C ARG A 168 -18.08 2.55 0.51
N ALA A 169 -17.73 1.63 1.39
CA ALA A 169 -16.92 1.98 2.54
C ALA A 169 -15.46 2.29 2.16
N ILE A 170 -14.86 1.56 1.21
CA ILE A 170 -13.57 1.93 0.60
C ILE A 170 -13.65 3.31 -0.06
N GLN A 171 -14.69 3.56 -0.87
CA GLN A 171 -14.87 4.85 -1.55
C GLN A 171 -15.05 6.01 -0.56
N ASP A 172 -15.91 5.86 0.44
CA ASP A 172 -16.18 6.89 1.44
C ASP A 172 -14.93 7.20 2.28
N LEU A 173 -14.17 6.17 2.68
CA LEU A 173 -12.96 6.36 3.51
C LEU A 173 -11.80 6.95 2.68
N THR A 174 -11.64 6.54 1.43
CA THR A 174 -10.63 7.12 0.53
C THR A 174 -10.95 8.58 0.23
N ASN A 175 -12.22 8.91 -0.04
CA ASN A 175 -12.63 10.29 -0.22
C ASN A 175 -12.45 11.10 1.07
N LYS A 176 -12.64 10.50 2.25
CA LYS A 176 -12.41 11.21 3.52
C LYS A 176 -10.95 11.69 3.64
N TRP A 177 -9.97 10.83 3.35
CA TRP A 177 -8.56 11.25 3.32
C TRP A 177 -8.32 12.31 2.26
N TRP A 178 -8.94 12.18 1.08
CA TRP A 178 -8.77 13.16 0.02
C TRP A 178 -9.28 14.55 0.41
N GLN A 179 -10.47 14.63 1.02
CA GLN A 179 -11.10 15.90 1.42
C GLN A 179 -10.25 16.73 2.39
N GLU A 180 -9.23 16.15 3.02
CA GLU A 180 -8.21 16.89 3.80
C GLU A 180 -7.43 17.89 2.93
N TYR A 181 -7.56 17.85 1.59
CA TYR A 181 -6.99 18.85 0.69
C TYR A 181 -7.47 20.28 1.04
N VAL A 182 -8.64 20.44 1.67
CA VAL A 182 -9.18 21.76 2.07
C VAL A 182 -8.40 22.39 3.23
N ASP A 183 -7.69 21.58 4.01
CA ASP A 183 -6.90 22.02 5.16
C ASP A 183 -5.43 22.29 4.78
N THR A 184 -5.07 22.10 3.51
CA THR A 184 -3.72 22.32 2.98
C THR A 184 -3.71 23.34 1.85
N ASN A 185 -2.52 23.75 1.40
CA ASN A 185 -2.34 24.68 0.29
C ASN A 185 -0.97 24.46 -0.36
N GLN A 186 -0.72 25.14 -1.48
CA GLN A 186 0.53 24.98 -2.23
C GLN A 186 1.80 25.12 -1.37
N THR A 187 1.84 26.03 -0.40
CA THR A 187 3.04 26.22 0.43
C THR A 187 3.35 25.02 1.33
N VAL A 188 2.34 24.22 1.68
CA VAL A 188 2.51 22.97 2.44
C VAL A 188 2.97 21.86 1.50
N VAL A 189 2.46 21.83 0.28
CA VAL A 189 2.89 20.87 -0.75
C VAL A 189 4.36 21.12 -1.15
N ASP A 190 4.76 22.38 -1.30
CA ASP A 190 6.14 22.79 -1.62
C ASP A 190 7.12 22.47 -0.49
N SER A 191 6.66 22.57 0.76
CA SER A 191 7.47 22.33 1.95
C SER A 191 6.59 21.74 3.05
N TYR A 192 6.62 20.40 3.12
CA TYR A 192 5.75 19.66 4.02
C TYR A 192 5.95 20.08 5.47
N ARG A 193 4.83 20.41 6.10
CA ARG A 193 4.70 20.65 7.53
C ARG A 193 3.39 20.04 7.98
N LYS A 194 3.30 19.67 9.26
CA LYS A 194 2.03 19.21 9.83
C LYS A 194 1.02 20.37 9.77
N VAL A 195 -0.18 20.08 9.26
CA VAL A 195 -1.32 21.01 9.23
C VAL A 195 -2.53 20.27 9.76
N GLY A 196 -3.30 20.91 10.64
CA GLY A 196 -4.41 20.26 11.37
C GLY A 196 -3.97 19.34 12.51
N GLU A 197 -4.91 19.06 13.41
CA GLU A 197 -4.86 18.04 14.47
C GLU A 197 -6.17 17.24 14.49
#